data_AF-A0A7J3JGJ8-F1
#
_entry.id   AF-A0A7J3JGJ8-F1
#
_cell.length_a   1.000
_cell.length_b   1.000
_cell.length_c   1.000
_cell.angle_alpha   90.00
_cell.angle_beta   90.00
_cell.angle_gamma   90.00
#
_symmetry.space_group_name_H-M   'P 1'
#
loop_
_entity.id
_entity.type
_entity.pdbx_description
1 polymer ?
#
loop_
_entity_poly.entity_id
_entity_poly.type
_entity_poly.pdbx_seq_one_letter_code
_entity_poly.pdbx_strand_id
1 'polypeptide(L)'
;MPLQWVPGVITMLIQILTILLLVLAATRRVRGGARRRAAVARLKLSTRLDKNVVSFPTKQTFEAGTVIVTGTLSRGYLYTGHWNVRWHGGKVLVEAHDLVLRDLCQKPPLVLKGGGTFTAVLPAVRITSGEFKDTLIACLNTETVNATSQVQLYYEEGFVRADAYFKPGLITTKVEWVRIPVREARERLVAEVCYEERGTSACMVLVEMDGPGTLESKIRYPVLVKVITTHIDGDGLEELVDSVKQLPQLLGVENVVLKLTIKRGFMKTITVKSPVKSYD
;
A
#
# COMPACT_ATOMS: atom_id res chain seq x y z
N MET A 1 -59.60 17.05 35.91
CA MET A 1 -59.66 16.42 34.57
C MET A 1 -58.23 16.25 34.07
N PRO A 2 -57.69 15.02 33.94
CA PRO A 2 -56.32 14.84 33.48
C PRO A 2 -56.26 14.94 31.95
N LEU A 3 -55.31 15.74 31.43
CA LEU A 3 -54.99 15.82 30.00
C LEU A 3 -54.46 14.46 29.51
N GLN A 4 -55.34 13.64 28.92
CA GLN A 4 -55.00 12.36 28.30
C GLN A 4 -54.81 12.48 26.78
N TRP A 5 -54.07 13.46 26.26
CA TRP A 5 -53.80 13.52 24.81
C TRP A 5 -52.50 14.22 24.48
N VAL A 6 -51.35 13.55 24.63
CA VAL A 6 -50.11 13.99 23.94
C VAL A 6 -49.01 12.92 23.67
N PRO A 7 -49.09 11.60 23.97
CA PRO A 7 -47.96 10.71 23.65
C PRO A 7 -47.70 10.57 22.14
N GLY A 8 -48.76 10.45 21.33
CA GLY A 8 -48.65 10.16 19.89
C GLY A 8 -48.16 11.33 19.03
N VAL A 9 -48.48 12.56 19.40
CA VAL A 9 -48.05 13.76 18.65
C VAL A 9 -46.58 14.04 18.92
N ILE A 10 -46.12 13.84 20.15
CA ILE A 10 -44.71 14.03 20.53
C ILE A 10 -43.83 12.99 19.83
N THR A 11 -44.22 11.71 19.79
CA THR A 11 -43.44 10.68 19.09
C THR A 11 -43.39 10.92 17.58
N MET A 12 -44.49 11.37 16.96
CA MET A 12 -44.52 11.70 15.54
C MET A 12 -43.63 12.91 15.20
N LEU A 13 -43.63 13.95 16.03
CA LEU A 13 -42.75 15.12 15.88
C LEU A 13 -41.26 14.75 16.04
N ILE A 14 -40.94 13.89 17.02
CA ILE A 14 -39.57 13.38 17.21
C ILE A 14 -39.11 12.61 15.97
N GLN A 15 -39.95 11.72 15.42
CA GLN A 15 -39.63 10.96 14.21
C GLN A 15 -39.36 11.87 13.01
N ILE A 16 -40.22 12.86 12.76
CA ILE A 16 -40.03 13.84 11.68
C ILE A 16 -38.72 14.61 11.85
N LEU A 17 -38.39 15.04 13.07
CA LEU A 17 -37.16 15.76 13.35
C LEU A 17 -35.92 14.88 13.11
N THR A 18 -35.94 13.62 13.53
CA THR A 18 -34.84 12.67 13.23
C THR A 18 -34.65 12.44 11.74
N ILE A 19 -35.74 12.28 10.98
CA ILE A 19 -35.66 12.11 9.52
C ILE A 19 -35.07 13.37 8.88
N LEU A 20 -35.51 14.56 9.28
CA LEU A 20 -35.00 15.83 8.77
C LEU A 20 -33.50 16.00 9.06
N LEU A 21 -33.07 15.66 10.27
CA LEU A 21 -31.65 15.68 10.67
C LEU A 21 -30.81 14.68 9.85
N LEU A 22 -31.33 13.48 9.58
CA LEU A 22 -30.67 12.49 8.73
C LEU A 22 -30.55 12.98 7.28
N VAL A 23 -31.58 13.59 6.73
CA VAL A 23 -31.57 14.16 5.37
C VAL A 23 -30.61 15.35 5.27
N LEU A 24 -30.59 16.24 6.27
CA LEU A 24 -29.63 17.34 6.37
C LEU A 24 -28.19 16.83 6.49
N ALA A 25 -27.96 15.78 7.29
CA ALA A 25 -26.66 15.15 7.41
C ALA A 25 -26.22 14.51 6.09
N ALA A 26 -27.10 13.78 5.41
CA ALA A 26 -26.83 13.15 4.12
C ALA A 26 -26.52 14.20 3.04
N THR A 27 -27.33 15.26 2.92
CA THR A 27 -27.12 16.33 1.94
C THR A 27 -25.85 17.13 2.21
N ARG A 28 -25.50 17.40 3.48
CA ARG A 28 -24.20 18.00 3.85
C ARG A 28 -23.04 17.09 3.45
N ARG A 29 -23.15 15.77 3.64
CA ARG A 29 -22.12 14.79 3.28
C ARG A 29 -21.90 14.73 1.76
N VAL A 30 -22.98 14.74 0.98
CA VAL A 30 -22.92 14.76 -0.50
C VAL A 30 -22.30 16.07 -1.02
N ARG A 31 -22.73 17.22 -0.48
CA ARG A 31 -22.15 18.53 -0.86
C ARG A 31 -20.68 18.64 -0.45
N GLY A 32 -20.30 18.09 0.70
CA GLY A 32 -18.91 18.02 1.15
C GLY A 32 -18.04 17.21 0.18
N GLY A 33 -18.47 15.99 -0.19
CA GLY A 33 -17.76 15.16 -1.16
C GLY A 33 -17.63 15.78 -2.55
N ALA A 34 -18.67 16.48 -3.03
CA ALA A 34 -18.59 17.22 -4.30
C ALA A 34 -17.55 18.36 -4.25
N ARG A 35 -17.49 19.12 -3.15
CA ARG A 35 -16.49 20.18 -2.96
C ARG A 35 -15.07 19.63 -2.89
N ARG A 36 -14.85 18.51 -2.18
CA ARG A 36 -13.53 17.88 -2.06
C ARG A 36 -13.01 17.36 -3.39
N ARG A 37 -13.85 16.65 -4.16
CA ARG A 37 -13.51 16.23 -5.53
C ARG A 37 -13.21 17.42 -6.43
N ALA A 38 -13.99 18.50 -6.32
CA ALA A 38 -13.72 19.73 -7.06
C ALA A 38 -12.39 20.38 -6.63
N ALA A 39 -12.02 20.35 -5.35
CA ALA A 39 -10.74 20.86 -4.86
C ALA A 39 -9.55 20.06 -5.42
N VAL A 40 -9.62 18.73 -5.40
CA VAL A 40 -8.58 17.86 -6.01
C VAL A 40 -8.50 18.08 -7.52
N ALA A 41 -9.64 18.16 -8.22
CA ALA A 41 -9.67 18.43 -9.65
C ALA A 41 -9.09 19.81 -9.99
N ARG A 42 -9.44 20.85 -9.22
CA ARG A 42 -8.86 22.19 -9.36
C ARG A 42 -7.38 22.20 -9.06
N LEU A 43 -6.92 21.47 -8.06
CA LEU A 43 -5.49 21.34 -7.78
C LEU A 43 -4.77 20.79 -9.01
N LYS A 44 -5.26 19.67 -9.58
CA LYS A 44 -4.68 19.09 -10.80
C LYS A 44 -4.67 20.06 -11.99
N LEU A 45 -5.68 20.93 -12.11
CA LEU A 45 -5.78 21.91 -13.21
C LEU A 45 -4.94 23.17 -12.99
N SER A 46 -4.77 23.59 -11.73
CA SER A 46 -4.11 24.86 -11.36
C SER A 46 -2.65 24.70 -10.98
N THR A 47 -2.17 23.48 -10.78
CA THR A 47 -0.78 23.19 -10.44
C THR A 47 -0.07 22.50 -11.59
N ARG A 48 1.19 22.87 -11.80
CA ARG A 48 2.08 22.12 -12.68
C ARG A 48 2.65 20.96 -11.87
N LEU A 49 2.08 19.77 -12.09
CA LEU A 49 2.55 18.52 -11.48
C LEU A 49 3.67 17.95 -12.37
N ASP A 50 4.92 18.26 -12.03
CA ASP A 50 6.09 17.57 -12.56
C ASP A 50 6.53 16.49 -11.55
N LYS A 51 7.20 15.43 -12.02
CA LYS A 51 7.79 14.41 -11.15
C LYS A 51 8.83 14.99 -10.17
N ASN A 52 9.37 16.17 -10.45
CA ASN A 52 10.39 16.82 -9.64
C ASN A 52 9.84 17.92 -8.73
N VAL A 53 8.83 18.66 -9.18
CA VAL A 53 8.32 19.86 -8.50
C VAL A 53 6.81 19.98 -8.71
N VAL A 54 6.10 20.36 -7.66
CA VAL A 54 4.72 20.84 -7.74
C VAL A 54 4.69 22.34 -7.47
N SER A 55 4.31 23.12 -8.48
CA SER A 55 4.21 24.57 -8.38
C SER A 55 2.76 25.01 -8.14
N PHE A 56 2.58 25.87 -7.14
CA PHE A 56 1.28 26.38 -6.72
C PHE A 56 1.12 27.87 -7.07
N PRO A 57 -0.09 28.30 -7.47
CA PRO A 57 -0.36 29.71 -7.78
C PRO A 57 -0.24 30.61 -6.54
N THR A 58 -0.48 30.06 -5.36
CA THR A 58 -0.36 30.75 -4.08
C THR A 58 0.41 29.89 -3.09
N LYS A 59 1.12 30.53 -2.16
CA LYS A 59 1.88 29.84 -1.11
C LYS A 59 0.97 28.89 -0.33
N GLN A 60 1.40 27.65 -0.18
CA GLN A 60 0.70 26.65 0.61
C GLN A 60 1.54 26.24 1.81
N THR A 61 0.86 25.76 2.85
CA THR A 61 1.50 25.14 4.02
C THR A 61 1.41 23.63 3.89
N PHE A 62 2.56 22.97 4.00
CA PHE A 62 2.71 21.53 3.83
C PHE A 62 3.15 20.87 5.14
N GLU A 63 2.58 19.71 5.40
CA GLU A 63 3.00 18.80 6.47
C GLU A 63 3.56 17.54 5.81
N ALA A 64 4.82 17.19 6.07
CA ALA A 64 5.41 15.96 5.56
C ALA A 64 5.00 14.76 6.42
N GLY A 65 4.83 13.61 5.76
CA GLY A 65 4.40 12.39 6.43
C GLY A 65 4.28 11.19 5.50
N THR A 66 3.40 10.30 5.88
CA THR A 66 3.11 9.07 5.17
C THR A 66 1.61 8.90 5.07
N VAL A 67 1.15 8.51 3.89
CA VAL A 67 -0.24 8.10 3.68
C VAL A 67 -0.31 6.59 3.59
N ILE A 68 -1.23 5.99 4.33
CA ILE A 68 -1.59 4.58 4.25
C ILE A 68 -2.95 4.51 3.58
N VAL A 69 -3.01 3.89 2.41
CA VAL A 69 -4.25 3.66 1.67
C VAL A 69 -4.56 2.18 1.67
N THR A 70 -5.68 1.80 2.27
CA THR A 70 -6.20 0.43 2.21
C THR A 70 -7.47 0.41 1.37
N GLY A 71 -7.57 -0.58 0.48
CA GLY A 71 -8.66 -0.67 -0.47
C GLY A 71 -8.95 -2.09 -0.94
N THR A 72 -10.07 -2.25 -1.64
CA THR A 72 -10.44 -3.50 -2.33
C THR A 72 -10.15 -3.41 -3.82
N LEU A 73 -9.51 -4.45 -4.34
CA LEU A 73 -9.31 -4.70 -5.77
C LEU A 73 -10.45 -5.62 -6.25
N SER A 74 -11.60 -5.05 -6.62
CA SER A 74 -12.66 -5.85 -7.24
C SER A 74 -12.24 -6.36 -8.63
N ARG A 75 -12.63 -7.59 -8.95
CA ARG A 75 -12.58 -8.13 -10.32
C ARG A 75 -13.74 -7.54 -11.13
N GLY A 76 -13.62 -6.30 -11.57
CA GLY A 76 -14.65 -5.67 -12.42
C GLY A 76 -14.75 -4.16 -12.23
N TYR A 77 -14.97 -3.48 -13.35
CA TYR A 77 -14.82 -2.05 -13.65
C TYR A 77 -15.60 -1.02 -12.81
N LEU A 78 -16.25 -1.39 -11.71
CA LEU A 78 -16.96 -0.43 -10.86
C LEU A 78 -16.23 -0.21 -9.55
N TYR A 79 -15.36 0.80 -9.58
CA TYR A 79 -14.64 1.38 -8.46
C TYR A 79 -15.59 2.15 -7.53
N THR A 80 -16.34 1.43 -6.70
CA THR A 80 -17.01 2.01 -5.53
C THR A 80 -16.41 1.43 -4.25
N GLY A 81 -15.08 1.25 -4.26
CA GLY A 81 -14.34 0.76 -3.11
C GLY A 81 -14.45 1.75 -1.95
N HIS A 82 -14.88 1.27 -0.78
CA HIS A 82 -14.65 1.99 0.47
C HIS A 82 -13.14 2.01 0.72
N TRP A 83 -12.49 3.13 0.42
CA TRP A 83 -11.08 3.34 0.72
C TRP A 83 -10.92 3.80 2.16
N ASN A 84 -9.91 3.28 2.84
CA ASN A 84 -9.47 3.79 4.13
C ASN A 84 -8.13 4.50 3.93
N VAL A 85 -8.16 5.82 4.03
CA VAL A 85 -6.97 6.67 3.96
C VAL A 85 -6.61 7.10 5.37
N ARG A 86 -5.39 6.78 5.80
CA ARG A 86 -4.83 7.22 7.07
C ARG A 86 -3.61 8.07 6.82
N TRP A 87 -3.62 9.27 7.38
CA TRP A 87 -2.49 10.18 7.38
C TRP A 87 -1.66 9.99 8.67
N HIS A 88 -0.35 9.87 8.50
CA HIS A 88 0.63 9.86 9.57
C HIS A 88 1.69 10.92 9.29
N GLY A 89 1.50 12.13 9.81
CA GLY A 89 2.39 13.27 9.61
C GLY A 89 2.98 13.83 10.91
N GLY A 90 4.02 14.66 10.75
CA GLY A 90 4.72 15.33 11.85
C GLY A 90 4.26 16.77 12.07
N LYS A 91 4.84 17.46 13.08
CA LYS A 91 4.53 18.87 13.36
C LYS A 91 5.26 19.88 12.46
N VAL A 92 6.19 19.42 11.63
CA VAL A 92 7.04 20.29 10.82
C VAL A 92 6.24 20.77 9.61
N LEU A 93 5.92 22.05 9.60
CA LEU A 93 5.22 22.71 8.52
C LEU A 93 6.22 23.48 7.66
N VAL A 94 6.11 23.31 6.35
CA VAL A 94 6.89 24.06 5.35
C VAL A 94 5.92 24.90 4.54
N GLU A 95 6.17 26.19 4.42
CA GLU A 95 5.40 27.05 3.52
C GLU A 95 6.19 27.32 2.25
N ALA A 96 5.62 26.95 1.09
CA ALA A 96 6.30 27.13 -0.18
C ALA A 96 5.32 27.39 -1.33
N HIS A 97 5.82 28.04 -2.39
CA HIS A 97 5.17 28.07 -3.70
C HIS A 97 5.49 26.81 -4.53
N ASP A 98 6.74 26.35 -4.43
CA ASP A 98 7.23 25.17 -5.13
C ASP A 98 7.57 24.10 -4.12
N LEU A 99 6.88 22.96 -4.24
CA LEU A 99 7.18 21.78 -3.46
C LEU A 99 8.13 20.89 -4.27
N VAL A 100 9.38 20.80 -3.84
CA VAL A 100 10.34 19.86 -4.42
C VAL A 100 9.96 18.44 -3.99
N LEU A 101 9.66 17.59 -4.96
CA LEU A 101 9.25 16.20 -4.73
C LEU A 101 10.41 15.23 -4.62
N ARG A 102 11.66 15.69 -4.84
CA ARG A 102 12.83 14.81 -4.85
C ARG A 102 12.92 13.96 -3.59
N ASP A 103 12.86 14.58 -2.42
CA ASP A 103 12.97 13.90 -1.13
C ASP A 103 11.74 13.01 -0.86
N LEU A 104 10.58 13.40 -1.40
CA LEU A 104 9.34 12.63 -1.30
C LEU A 104 9.42 11.35 -2.14
N CYS A 105 9.86 11.47 -3.38
CA CYS A 105 9.88 10.39 -4.37
C CYS A 105 11.09 9.48 -4.25
N GLN A 106 12.12 9.84 -3.49
CA GLN A 106 13.28 8.96 -3.27
C GLN A 106 12.91 7.70 -2.48
N LYS A 107 11.95 7.80 -1.56
CA LYS A 107 11.55 6.67 -0.72
C LYS A 107 10.74 5.65 -1.53
N PRO A 108 11.13 4.37 -1.56
CA PRO A 108 10.36 3.35 -2.25
C PRO A 108 9.00 3.16 -1.57
N PRO A 109 7.93 2.92 -2.34
CA PRO A 109 6.62 2.63 -1.77
C PRO A 109 6.59 1.23 -1.18
N LEU A 110 5.70 1.01 -0.21
CA LEU A 110 5.29 -0.32 0.20
C LEU A 110 3.89 -0.60 -0.34
N VAL A 111 3.73 -1.71 -1.06
CA VAL A 111 2.46 -2.19 -1.62
C VAL A 111 2.29 -3.66 -1.25
N LEU A 112 1.21 -3.95 -0.54
CA LEU A 112 0.81 -5.28 -0.09
C LEU A 112 -0.55 -5.61 -0.70
N LYS A 113 -0.70 -6.77 -1.35
CA LYS A 113 -1.96 -7.25 -1.91
C LYS A 113 -2.26 -8.65 -1.41
N GLY A 114 -3.49 -8.87 -0.98
CA GLY A 114 -3.95 -10.17 -0.48
C GLY A 114 -5.46 -10.22 -0.30
N GLY A 115 -6.08 -11.37 -0.59
CA GLY A 115 -7.52 -11.57 -0.35
C GLY A 115 -8.44 -10.58 -1.09
N GLY A 116 -8.04 -10.09 -2.26
CA GLY A 116 -8.78 -9.06 -2.99
C GLY A 116 -8.67 -7.65 -2.40
N THR A 117 -7.78 -7.44 -1.44
CA THR A 117 -7.46 -6.13 -0.85
C THR A 117 -6.04 -5.72 -1.19
N PHE A 118 -5.77 -4.43 -1.07
CA PHE A 118 -4.42 -3.90 -1.06
C PHE A 118 -4.22 -2.90 0.08
N THR A 119 -2.98 -2.74 0.49
CA THR A 119 -2.49 -1.63 1.31
C THR A 119 -1.29 -1.03 0.62
N ALA A 120 -1.31 0.29 0.40
CA ALA A 120 -0.19 1.06 -0.10
C ALA A 120 0.24 2.06 0.96
N VAL A 121 1.53 2.08 1.29
CA VAL A 121 2.15 3.06 2.18
C VAL A 121 3.06 3.91 1.31
N LEU A 122 2.76 5.21 1.22
CA LEU A 122 3.44 6.13 0.33
C LEU A 122 3.98 7.32 1.10
N PRO A 123 5.21 7.78 0.79
CA PRO A 123 5.67 9.08 1.22
C PRO A 123 4.74 10.15 0.66
N ALA A 124 4.26 11.04 1.52
CA ALA A 124 3.30 12.06 1.13
C ALA A 124 3.48 13.37 1.89
N VAL A 125 2.98 14.45 1.32
CA VAL A 125 2.75 15.71 2.03
C VAL A 125 1.27 16.02 2.07
N ARG A 126 0.82 16.70 3.12
CA ARG A 126 -0.55 17.20 3.26
C ARG A 126 -0.55 18.71 3.20
N ILE A 127 -1.47 19.27 2.44
CA ILE A 127 -1.75 20.71 2.47
C ILE A 127 -2.62 21.00 3.69
N THR A 128 -2.16 21.85 4.61
CA THR A 128 -2.84 22.10 5.89
C THR A 128 -3.70 23.36 5.92
N SER A 129 -3.56 24.23 4.92
CA SER A 129 -4.24 25.53 4.83
C SER A 129 -4.69 25.87 3.40
N GLY A 130 -5.55 26.88 3.26
CA GLY A 130 -5.95 27.39 1.95
C GLY A 130 -7.06 26.59 1.26
N GLU A 131 -7.25 26.83 -0.05
CA GLU A 131 -8.30 26.19 -0.86
C GLU A 131 -8.12 24.68 -0.97
N PHE A 132 -6.87 24.20 -0.96
CA PHE A 132 -6.52 22.79 -1.14
C PHE A 132 -6.30 22.04 0.18
N LYS A 133 -6.74 22.61 1.30
CA LYS A 133 -6.62 21.99 2.62
C LYS A 133 -7.11 20.54 2.60
N ASP A 134 -6.36 19.67 3.29
CA ASP A 134 -6.60 18.23 3.42
C ASP A 134 -6.38 17.43 2.14
N THR A 135 -5.80 18.05 1.11
CA THR A 135 -5.27 17.34 -0.05
C THR A 135 -3.89 16.78 0.28
N LEU A 136 -3.70 15.52 -0.07
CA LEU A 136 -2.47 14.76 0.02
C LEU A 136 -1.81 14.72 -1.36
N ILE A 137 -0.50 14.90 -1.38
CA ILE A 137 0.36 14.71 -2.54
C ILE A 137 1.33 13.61 -2.18
N ALA A 138 1.16 12.44 -2.77
CA ALA A 138 1.96 11.26 -2.53
C ALA A 138 2.81 10.93 -3.75
N CYS A 139 3.93 10.25 -3.54
CA CYS A 139 4.74 9.74 -4.65
C CYS A 139 4.74 8.21 -4.66
N LEU A 140 4.41 7.63 -5.82
CA LEU A 140 4.61 6.23 -6.12
C LEU A 140 5.81 6.13 -7.07
N ASN A 141 6.97 5.80 -6.52
CA ASN A 141 8.21 5.66 -7.28
C ASN A 141 8.72 4.22 -7.23
N THR A 142 8.64 3.50 -8.35
CA THR A 142 9.19 2.14 -8.45
C THR A 142 10.59 2.09 -9.09
N GLU A 143 11.15 3.24 -9.50
CA GLU A 143 12.53 3.39 -10.00
C GLU A 143 13.57 3.28 -8.88
N THR A 144 13.21 3.59 -7.64
CA THR A 144 14.12 3.57 -6.48
C THR A 144 14.15 2.22 -5.76
N VAL A 145 13.40 1.23 -6.25
CA VAL A 145 13.39 -0.12 -5.65
C VAL A 145 14.70 -0.82 -6.00
N ASN A 146 15.61 -0.85 -5.03
CA ASN A 146 16.88 -1.57 -5.13
C ASN A 146 17.20 -2.27 -3.80
N ALA A 147 17.18 -3.60 -3.79
CA ALA A 147 17.52 -4.37 -2.60
C ALA A 147 17.97 -5.79 -2.92
N THR A 148 18.69 -6.41 -1.97
CA THR A 148 19.08 -7.82 -2.07
C THR A 148 18.87 -8.54 -0.75
N SER A 149 18.57 -9.82 -0.82
CA SER A 149 18.61 -10.72 0.32
C SER A 149 19.11 -12.09 -0.10
N GLN A 150 19.79 -12.75 0.83
CA GLN A 150 20.27 -14.11 0.67
C GLN A 150 19.92 -14.87 1.95
N VAL A 151 19.38 -16.08 1.77
CA VAL A 151 19.12 -17.01 2.85
C VAL A 151 19.70 -18.37 2.48
N GLN A 152 20.34 -19.02 3.45
CA GLN A 152 20.91 -20.34 3.27
C GLN A 152 20.58 -21.20 4.49
N LEU A 153 20.26 -22.46 4.22
CA LEU A 153 19.96 -23.47 5.22
C LEU A 153 20.78 -24.72 4.89
N TYR A 154 21.62 -25.13 5.84
CA TYR A 154 22.30 -26.41 5.82
C TYR A 154 21.52 -27.40 6.67
N TYR A 155 21.45 -28.65 6.20
CA TYR A 155 20.85 -29.75 6.94
C TYR A 155 21.64 -31.03 6.63
N GLU A 156 21.42 -32.10 7.39
CA GLU A 156 22.24 -33.33 7.33
C GLU A 156 22.39 -33.89 5.91
N GLU A 157 21.31 -33.81 5.12
CA GLU A 157 21.26 -34.37 3.77
C GLU A 157 21.54 -33.35 2.65
N GLY A 158 22.07 -32.15 2.93
CA GLY A 158 22.41 -31.17 1.89
C GLY A 158 22.24 -29.71 2.30
N PHE A 159 21.96 -28.85 1.32
CA PHE A 159 21.74 -27.43 1.57
C PHE A 159 20.71 -26.84 0.61
N VAL A 160 20.09 -25.76 1.05
CA VAL A 160 19.29 -24.89 0.18
C VAL A 160 19.79 -23.47 0.34
N ARG A 161 19.96 -22.78 -0.77
CA ARG A 161 20.26 -21.36 -0.87
C ARG A 161 19.17 -20.69 -1.69
N ALA A 162 18.70 -19.54 -1.23
CA ALA A 162 17.85 -18.66 -2.02
C ALA A 162 18.41 -17.23 -2.00
N ASP A 163 18.57 -16.66 -3.18
CA ASP A 163 18.94 -15.26 -3.39
C ASP A 163 17.74 -14.53 -4.00
N ALA A 164 17.40 -13.35 -3.48
CA ALA A 164 16.37 -12.47 -4.03
C ALA A 164 16.96 -11.09 -4.33
N TYR A 165 16.76 -10.62 -5.56
CA TYR A 165 17.20 -9.34 -6.06
C TYR A 165 15.99 -8.53 -6.48
N PHE A 166 15.80 -7.38 -5.85
CA PHE A 166 14.78 -6.39 -6.17
C PHE A 166 15.48 -5.27 -6.92
N LYS A 167 15.16 -5.13 -8.21
CA LYS A 167 15.68 -4.07 -9.08
C LYS A 167 14.51 -3.35 -9.72
N PRO A 168 14.70 -2.12 -10.21
CA PRO A 168 13.64 -1.40 -10.92
C PRO A 168 13.06 -2.24 -12.06
N GLY A 169 11.76 -2.54 -11.95
CA GLY A 169 10.99 -3.31 -12.92
C GLY A 169 11.17 -4.82 -12.89
N LEU A 170 12.02 -5.35 -11.99
CA LEU A 170 12.34 -6.78 -11.96
C LEU A 170 12.66 -7.28 -10.56
N ILE A 171 11.94 -8.30 -10.12
CA ILE A 171 12.32 -9.15 -8.98
C ILE A 171 12.87 -10.44 -9.54
N THR A 172 14.13 -10.77 -9.23
CA THR A 172 14.77 -12.04 -9.60
C THR A 172 15.00 -12.87 -8.35
N THR A 173 14.56 -14.12 -8.37
CA THR A 173 14.81 -15.08 -7.30
C THR A 173 15.54 -16.27 -7.85
N LYS A 174 16.67 -16.64 -7.24
CA LYS A 174 17.41 -17.85 -7.59
C LYS A 174 17.42 -18.77 -6.38
N VAL A 175 17.01 -20.01 -6.57
CA VAL A 175 17.00 -21.04 -5.55
C VAL A 175 17.85 -22.19 -6.03
N GLU A 176 18.83 -22.56 -5.21
CA GLU A 176 19.67 -23.74 -5.38
C GLU A 176 19.38 -24.69 -4.23
N TRP A 177 18.87 -25.87 -4.56
CA TRP A 177 18.57 -26.92 -3.60
C TRP A 177 19.35 -28.17 -3.97
N VAL A 178 20.33 -28.52 -3.14
CA VAL A 178 21.14 -29.72 -3.30
C VAL A 178 20.81 -30.68 -2.16
N ARG A 179 20.57 -31.94 -2.51
CA ARG A 179 20.26 -32.99 -1.56
C ARG A 179 20.99 -34.27 -1.92
N ILE A 180 21.56 -34.94 -0.92
CA ILE A 180 22.03 -36.31 -0.99
C ILE A 180 20.80 -37.22 -0.80
N PRO A 181 20.51 -38.17 -1.71
CA PRO A 181 19.34 -39.02 -1.60
C PRO A 181 19.50 -39.99 -0.43
N VAL A 182 18.89 -39.67 0.73
CA VAL A 182 18.94 -40.54 1.92
C VAL A 182 17.64 -41.35 2.11
N ARG A 183 16.52 -41.00 1.44
CA ARG A 183 15.22 -41.73 1.41
C ARG A 183 14.20 -41.07 0.46
N GLU A 184 13.20 -41.84 0.02
CA GLU A 184 12.00 -41.38 -0.74
C GLU A 184 11.03 -40.53 0.10
N ALA A 185 11.54 -39.44 0.70
CA ALA A 185 10.68 -38.44 1.31
C ALA A 185 10.18 -37.46 0.25
N ARG A 186 8.86 -37.26 0.17
CA ARG A 186 8.27 -36.11 -0.54
C ARG A 186 8.61 -34.85 0.25
N GLU A 187 9.39 -33.98 -0.36
CA GLU A 187 9.82 -32.71 0.21
C GLU A 187 9.36 -31.58 -0.70
N ARG A 188 8.93 -30.47 -0.11
CA ARG A 188 8.55 -29.26 -0.83
C ARG A 188 9.31 -28.08 -0.26
N LEU A 189 9.95 -27.34 -1.13
CA LEU A 189 10.65 -26.11 -0.82
C LEU A 189 9.80 -24.91 -1.26
N VAL A 190 9.66 -23.93 -0.39
CA VAL A 190 9.00 -22.67 -0.69
C VAL A 190 9.92 -21.52 -0.28
N ALA A 191 10.28 -20.66 -1.23
CA ALA A 191 10.92 -19.39 -0.97
C ALA A 191 9.86 -18.28 -1.07
N GLU A 192 9.70 -17.53 0.01
CA GLU A 192 8.71 -16.46 0.14
C GLU A 192 9.42 -15.15 0.48
N VAL A 193 8.93 -14.04 -0.03
CA VAL A 193 9.27 -12.73 0.48
C VAL A 193 8.12 -12.26 1.37
N CYS A 194 8.41 -11.89 2.62
CA CYS A 194 7.41 -11.51 3.60
C CYS A 194 7.66 -10.10 4.11
N TYR A 195 6.61 -9.28 4.18
CA TYR A 195 6.60 -8.08 5.00
C TYR A 195 6.24 -8.45 6.44
N GLU A 196 7.04 -8.01 7.41
CA GLU A 196 6.79 -8.26 8.83
C GLU A 196 6.76 -6.93 9.61
N GLU A 197 5.59 -6.55 10.11
CA GLU A 197 5.44 -5.37 10.96
C GLU A 197 4.46 -5.63 12.11
N ARG A 198 4.90 -5.36 13.34
CA ARG A 198 4.06 -5.40 14.57
C ARG A 198 3.20 -6.67 14.70
N GLY A 199 3.78 -7.83 14.36
CA GLY A 199 3.10 -9.13 14.45
C GLY A 199 2.19 -9.49 13.26
N THR A 200 2.06 -8.60 12.27
CA THR A 200 1.42 -8.93 10.99
C THR A 200 2.50 -9.37 10.00
N SER A 201 2.31 -10.54 9.37
CA SER A 201 3.16 -11.01 8.28
C SER A 201 2.35 -11.22 7.01
N ALA A 202 2.77 -10.61 5.90
CA ALA A 202 2.21 -10.87 4.58
C ALA A 202 3.30 -11.43 3.66
N CYS A 203 3.13 -12.65 3.16
CA CYS A 203 4.12 -13.35 2.36
C CYS A 203 3.66 -13.50 0.90
N MET A 204 4.61 -13.39 -0.01
CA MET A 204 4.46 -13.70 -1.43
C MET A 204 5.41 -14.84 -1.77
N VAL A 205 4.87 -15.91 -2.35
CA VAL A 205 5.69 -17.01 -2.88
C VAL A 205 6.47 -16.50 -4.09
N LEU A 206 7.79 -16.62 -4.04
CA LEU A 206 8.70 -16.31 -5.15
C LEU A 206 9.01 -17.56 -5.97
N VAL A 207 9.23 -18.67 -5.29
CA VAL A 207 9.61 -19.97 -5.85
C VAL A 207 9.01 -21.09 -5.02
N GLU A 208 8.57 -22.14 -5.71
CA GLU A 208 8.15 -23.40 -5.14
C GLU A 208 8.77 -24.56 -5.93
N MET A 209 9.30 -25.56 -5.22
CA MET A 209 9.96 -26.72 -5.83
C MET A 209 9.56 -28.00 -5.08
N ASP A 210 9.29 -29.08 -5.82
CA ASP A 210 8.95 -30.41 -5.27
C ASP A 210 10.16 -31.36 -5.19
N GLY A 211 11.37 -30.85 -5.44
CA GLY A 211 12.60 -31.60 -5.31
C GLY A 211 13.87 -30.78 -5.56
N PRO A 212 15.05 -31.36 -5.30
CA PRO A 212 16.34 -30.71 -5.50
C PRO A 212 16.55 -30.25 -6.94
N GLY A 213 17.31 -29.19 -7.12
CA GLY A 213 17.61 -28.59 -8.41
C GLY A 213 17.93 -27.11 -8.27
N THR A 214 18.01 -26.43 -9.41
CA THR A 214 18.12 -24.96 -9.45
C THR A 214 16.90 -24.39 -10.15
N LEU A 215 16.26 -23.40 -9.54
CA LEU A 215 15.19 -22.64 -10.15
C LEU A 215 15.50 -21.15 -10.11
N GLU A 216 15.33 -20.48 -11.25
CA GLU A 216 15.35 -19.03 -11.35
C GLU A 216 13.96 -18.52 -11.73
N SER A 217 13.42 -17.59 -10.95
CA SER A 217 12.11 -16.96 -11.15
C SER A 217 12.29 -15.47 -11.35
N LYS A 218 11.52 -14.90 -12.29
CA LYS A 218 11.55 -13.48 -12.65
C LYS A 218 10.14 -12.92 -12.65
N ILE A 219 9.90 -11.91 -11.82
CA ILE A 219 8.65 -11.17 -11.76
C ILE A 219 8.92 -9.77 -12.30
N ARG A 220 8.33 -9.46 -13.46
CA ARG A 220 8.41 -8.13 -14.07
C ARG A 220 7.27 -7.25 -13.56
N TYR A 221 7.57 -5.96 -13.37
CA TYR A 221 6.58 -4.96 -12.98
C TYR A 221 6.89 -3.62 -13.68
N PRO A 222 5.91 -2.71 -13.83
CA PRO A 222 6.16 -1.44 -14.49
C PRO A 222 7.05 -0.53 -13.65
N VAL A 223 8.05 0.06 -14.31
CA VAL A 223 8.86 1.15 -13.76
C VAL A 223 8.10 2.45 -13.96
N LEU A 224 7.76 3.14 -12.87
CA LEU A 224 6.99 4.38 -12.92
C LEU A 224 7.34 5.31 -11.77
N VAL A 225 7.27 6.60 -12.05
CA VAL A 225 7.23 7.69 -11.06
C VAL A 225 5.92 8.41 -11.28
N LYS A 226 5.02 8.32 -10.31
CA LYS A 226 3.72 8.98 -10.36
C LYS A 226 3.46 9.80 -9.11
N VAL A 227 3.09 11.06 -9.34
CA VAL A 227 2.59 11.97 -8.31
C VAL A 227 1.09 11.77 -8.20
N ILE A 228 0.64 11.34 -7.03
CA ILE A 228 -0.75 11.02 -6.76
C ILE A 228 -1.31 12.11 -5.86
N THR A 229 -2.37 12.77 -6.31
CA THR A 229 -3.08 13.76 -5.51
C THR A 229 -4.44 13.21 -5.10
N THR A 230 -4.72 13.20 -3.80
CA THR A 230 -5.99 12.68 -3.26
C THR A 230 -6.43 13.46 -2.03
N HIS A 231 -7.72 13.53 -1.74
CA HIS A 231 -8.18 14.05 -0.46
C HIS A 231 -7.96 13.02 0.65
N ILE A 232 -7.77 13.47 1.90
CA ILE A 232 -7.67 12.58 3.08
C ILE A 232 -8.91 11.67 3.28
N ASP A 233 -10.01 11.95 2.59
CA ASP A 233 -11.25 11.14 2.63
C ASP A 233 -11.29 10.07 1.53
N GLY A 234 -10.24 9.96 0.70
CA GLY A 234 -10.12 8.97 -0.38
C GLY A 234 -10.64 9.41 -1.76
N ASP A 235 -11.10 10.66 -1.90
CA ASP A 235 -11.47 11.22 -3.20
C ASP A 235 -10.21 11.37 -4.08
N GLY A 236 -10.20 10.83 -5.31
CA GLY A 236 -9.08 10.92 -6.27
C GLY A 236 -8.08 9.77 -6.24
N LEU A 237 -8.42 8.64 -5.60
CA LEU A 237 -7.54 7.47 -5.47
C LEU A 237 -7.49 6.56 -6.71
N GLU A 238 -8.32 6.79 -7.73
CA GLU A 238 -8.44 5.93 -8.91
C GLU A 238 -7.08 5.67 -9.57
N GLU A 239 -6.26 6.72 -9.68
CA GLU A 239 -4.92 6.67 -10.26
C GLU A 239 -3.93 5.81 -9.46
N LEU A 240 -4.03 5.84 -8.13
CA LEU A 240 -3.23 4.96 -7.26
C LEU A 240 -3.61 3.51 -7.53
N VAL A 241 -4.91 3.21 -7.58
CA VAL A 241 -5.35 1.81 -7.68
C VAL A 241 -5.01 1.22 -9.05
N ASP A 242 -5.16 2.00 -10.12
CA ASP A 242 -4.76 1.56 -11.46
C ASP A 242 -3.27 1.28 -11.54
N SER A 243 -2.45 2.04 -10.81
CA SER A 243 -1.01 1.79 -10.71
C SER A 243 -0.71 0.54 -9.87
N VAL A 244 -1.33 0.40 -8.69
CA VAL A 244 -1.16 -0.75 -7.77
C VAL A 244 -1.60 -2.08 -8.38
N LYS A 245 -2.63 -2.08 -9.24
CA LYS A 245 -3.08 -3.27 -9.97
C LYS A 245 -1.96 -3.92 -10.77
N GLN A 246 -1.08 -3.11 -11.36
CA GLN A 246 0.01 -3.56 -12.22
C GLN A 246 1.27 -4.00 -11.46
N LEU A 247 1.35 -3.70 -10.16
CA LEU A 247 2.47 -4.06 -9.30
C LEU A 247 2.38 -5.52 -8.83
N PRO A 248 3.44 -6.16 -8.31
CA PRO A 248 3.35 -7.49 -7.70
C PRO A 248 2.58 -7.47 -6.38
N GLN A 249 2.26 -8.64 -5.82
CA GLN A 249 1.52 -8.74 -4.55
C GLN A 249 2.27 -8.12 -3.37
N LEU A 250 3.60 -8.15 -3.40
CA LEU A 250 4.46 -7.48 -2.45
C LEU A 250 5.48 -6.64 -3.22
N LEU A 251 5.52 -5.34 -2.95
CA LEU A 251 6.56 -4.43 -3.42
C LEU A 251 6.93 -3.48 -2.29
N GLY A 252 8.20 -3.14 -2.16
CA GLY A 252 8.73 -2.35 -1.05
C GLY A 252 9.80 -3.13 -0.32
N VAL A 253 10.89 -2.46 0.05
CA VAL A 253 12.11 -3.11 0.55
C VAL A 253 12.41 -2.77 2.00
N GLU A 254 11.56 -1.97 2.64
CA GLU A 254 11.61 -1.71 4.08
C GLU A 254 10.90 -2.83 4.86
N ASN A 255 11.53 -3.33 5.93
CA ASN A 255 10.97 -4.33 6.86
C ASN A 255 10.51 -5.64 6.18
N VAL A 256 11.16 -6.01 5.08
CA VAL A 256 10.90 -7.26 4.35
C VAL A 256 11.93 -8.32 4.72
N VAL A 257 11.51 -9.57 4.78
CA VAL A 257 12.34 -10.75 5.01
C VAL A 257 12.20 -11.74 3.86
N LEU A 258 13.32 -12.31 3.42
CA LEU A 258 13.34 -13.50 2.58
C LEU A 258 13.23 -14.72 3.49
N LYS A 259 12.17 -15.51 3.30
CA LYS A 259 11.84 -16.68 4.09
C LYS A 259 11.99 -17.94 3.25
N LEU A 260 12.71 -18.91 3.78
CA LEU A 260 12.89 -20.22 3.17
C LEU A 260 12.21 -21.27 4.04
N THR A 261 11.32 -22.07 3.44
CA THR A 261 10.57 -23.12 4.15
C THR A 261 10.72 -24.46 3.45
N ILE A 262 11.24 -25.47 4.16
CA ILE A 262 11.25 -26.86 3.70
C ILE A 262 10.18 -27.63 4.46
N LYS A 263 9.28 -28.29 3.73
CA LYS A 263 8.25 -29.18 4.27
C LYS A 263 8.60 -30.62 3.93
N ARG A 264 8.73 -31.49 4.93
CA ARG A 264 8.95 -32.93 4.75
C ARG A 264 7.70 -33.69 5.24
N GLY A 265 7.18 -34.62 4.44
CA GLY A 265 5.86 -35.28 4.64
C GLY A 265 5.51 -35.75 6.05
N PHE A 266 6.49 -36.03 6.92
CA PHE A 266 6.30 -36.21 8.36
C PHE A 266 6.62 -34.92 9.12
N MET A 267 5.73 -33.92 9.03
CA MET A 267 5.64 -32.66 9.81
C MET A 267 6.94 -32.02 10.35
N LYS A 268 8.06 -32.06 9.61
CA LYS A 268 9.23 -31.25 9.95
C LYS A 268 9.23 -30.05 9.01
N THR A 269 8.88 -28.89 9.57
CA THR A 269 9.01 -27.60 8.88
C THR A 269 10.24 -26.90 9.44
N ILE A 270 11.20 -26.60 8.58
CA ILE A 270 12.35 -25.76 8.93
C ILE A 270 12.17 -24.45 8.20
N THR A 271 12.25 -23.34 8.94
CA THR A 271 12.14 -21.99 8.40
C THR A 271 13.37 -21.18 8.76
N VAL A 272 13.96 -20.53 7.76
CA VAL A 272 15.02 -19.54 7.96
C VAL A 272 14.56 -18.22 7.35
N LYS A 273 14.89 -17.11 8.01
CA LYS A 273 14.58 -15.75 7.56
C LYS A 273 15.87 -14.95 7.42
N SER A 274 15.93 -14.09 6.41
CA SER A 274 17.01 -13.13 6.22
C SER A 274 16.43 -11.76 5.88
N PRO A 275 16.89 -10.66 6.51
CA PRO A 275 16.39 -9.33 6.19
C PRO A 275 16.75 -8.95 4.75
N VAL A 276 15.87 -8.20 4.10
CA VAL A 276 16.14 -7.55 2.83
C VAL A 276 16.88 -6.25 3.10
N LYS A 277 18.05 -6.07 2.47
CA LYS A 277 18.86 -4.86 2.60
C LYS A 277 18.61 -3.95 1.41
N SER A 278 18.05 -2.77 1.64
CA SER A 278 17.97 -1.70 0.65
C SER A 278 19.32 -1.03 0.46
N TYR A 279 19.60 -0.56 -0.75
CA TYR A 279 20.76 0.26 -1.04
C TYR A 279 20.29 1.61 -1.60
N ASP A 280 20.88 2.68 -1.09
CA ASP A 280 20.70 4.06 -1.56
C ASP A 280 21.63 4.37 -2.75
#